data_AF-B0MYC1-F1
#
_entry.id   AF-B0MYC1-F1
#
_cell.length_a   1.000
_cell.length_b   1.000
_cell.length_c   1.000
_cell.angle_alpha   90.00
_cell.angle_beta   90.00
_cell.angle_gamma   90.00
#
_symmetry.space_group_name_H-M   'P 1'
#
loop_
_entity.id
_entity.type
_entity.pdbx_description
1 polymer ?
#
loop_
_entity_poly.entity_id
_entity_poly.type
_entity_poly.pdbx_seq_one_letter_code
_entity_poly.pdbx_strand_id
1 'polypeptide(L)'
;MFEKPNEKNYNKYNIILSIMRRQVYKKVIEIAPDLKRQIAMEMGCTVDTVYNALNLSNPTTGAQPDRIRRRAMELGGKENRKIRWINY
;
A
#
# COMPACT_ATOMS: atom_id res chain seq x y z
N MET A 1 -19.01 30.10 -9.59
CA MET A 1 -18.02 29.79 -10.64
C MET A 1 -16.74 29.35 -9.94
N PHE A 2 -16.24 28.14 -10.18
CA PHE A 2 -14.90 27.77 -9.73
C PHE A 2 -13.90 28.39 -10.72
N GLU A 3 -13.17 29.43 -10.29
CA GLU A 3 -12.09 30.00 -11.08
C GLU A 3 -11.05 28.91 -11.37
N LYS A 4 -10.77 28.68 -12.65
CA LYS A 4 -9.69 27.79 -13.05
C LYS A 4 -8.38 28.42 -12.55
N PRO A 5 -7.55 27.69 -11.79
CA PRO A 5 -6.30 28.24 -11.29
C PRO A 5 -5.41 28.68 -12.47
N ASN A 6 -4.91 29.92 -12.39
CA ASN A 6 -3.93 30.46 -13.34
C ASN A 6 -2.74 29.49 -13.48
N GLU A 7 -2.36 29.18 -14.72
CA GLU A 7 -1.34 28.19 -15.09
C GLU A 7 0.01 28.43 -14.38
N LYS A 8 0.38 29.70 -14.13
CA LYS A 8 1.57 30.07 -13.35
C LYS A 8 1.48 29.62 -11.88
N ASN A 9 0.30 29.71 -11.27
CA ASN A 9 0.07 29.25 -9.91
C ASN A 9 0.12 27.72 -9.84
N TYR A 10 -0.50 27.02 -10.79
CA TYR A 10 -0.45 25.56 -10.86
C TYR A 10 0.99 25.03 -10.91
N ASN A 11 1.86 25.68 -11.69
CA ASN A 11 3.26 25.29 -11.79
C ASN A 11 4.03 25.55 -10.47
N LYS A 12 3.81 26.69 -9.82
CA LYS A 12 4.39 27.00 -8.51
C LYS A 12 3.96 26.00 -7.43
N TYR A 13 2.67 25.63 -7.37
CA TYR A 13 2.17 24.62 -6.45
C TYR A 13 2.82 23.25 -6.67
N ASN A 14 2.97 22.82 -7.93
CA ASN A 14 3.61 21.54 -8.26
C ASN A 14 5.11 21.53 -7.93
N ILE A 15 5.82 22.65 -8.10
CA ILE A 15 7.23 22.78 -7.72
C ILE A 15 7.38 22.68 -6.19
N ILE A 16 6.56 23.41 -5.43
CA ILE A 16 6.58 23.36 -3.96
C ILE A 16 6.26 21.94 -3.47
N LEU A 17 5.22 21.31 -4.03
CA LEU A 17 4.88 19.91 -3.74
C LEU A 17 6.02 18.95 -4.08
N SER A 18 6.72 19.15 -5.20
CA SER A 18 7.89 18.34 -5.59
C SER A 18 9.05 18.47 -4.60
N ILE A 19 9.34 19.69 -4.13
CA ILE A 19 10.40 19.97 -3.15
C ILE A 19 10.05 19.36 -1.78
N MET A 20 8.77 19.35 -1.42
CA MET A 20 8.28 18.77 -0.17
C MET A 20 8.07 17.25 -0.22
N ARG A 21 8.40 16.58 -1.33
CA ARG A 21 8.28 15.11 -1.43
C ARG A 21 9.48 14.40 -0.82
N ARG A 22 9.21 13.48 0.10
CA ARG A 22 10.18 12.52 0.61
C ARG A 22 9.89 11.13 0.04
N GLN A 23 10.96 10.45 -0.37
CA GLN A 23 10.91 9.03 -0.68
C GLN A 23 10.87 8.21 0.62
N VAL A 24 9.86 7.37 0.77
CA VAL A 24 9.77 6.39 1.86
C VAL A 24 9.60 4.98 1.30
N TYR A 25 10.08 4.00 2.06
CA TYR A 25 9.95 2.59 1.68
C TYR A 25 8.76 1.96 2.40
N LYS A 26 7.86 1.38 1.62
CA LYS A 26 6.77 0.55 2.12
C LYS A 26 7.19 -0.92 2.10
N LYS A 27 7.31 -1.56 3.26
CA LYS A 27 7.51 -3.01 3.35
C LYS A 27 6.18 -3.72 3.11
N VAL A 28 6.16 -4.71 2.22
CA VAL A 28 4.96 -5.47 1.87
C VAL A 28 5.31 -6.92 1.56
N ILE A 29 4.36 -7.84 1.73
CA ILE A 29 4.41 -9.15 1.09
C ILE A 29 3.73 -9.02 -0.27
N GLU A 30 4.51 -9.15 -1.34
CA GLU A 30 4.03 -9.08 -2.71
C GLU A 30 3.60 -10.46 -3.20
N ILE A 31 2.36 -10.51 -3.71
CA ILE A 31 1.73 -11.72 -4.23
C ILE A 31 0.68 -11.31 -5.28
N ALA A 32 0.37 -12.19 -6.23
CA ALA A 32 -0.62 -11.95 -7.28
C ALA A 32 -2.00 -11.56 -6.69
N PRO A 33 -2.77 -10.67 -7.36
CA PRO A 33 -4.10 -10.28 -6.90
C PRO A 33 -5.06 -11.45 -6.68
N ASP A 34 -5.03 -12.46 -7.54
CA ASP A 34 -5.95 -13.60 -7.46
C ASP A 34 -5.67 -14.46 -6.23
N LEU A 35 -4.39 -14.62 -5.86
CA LEU A 35 -4.00 -15.30 -4.64
C LEU A 35 -4.44 -14.53 -3.38
N LYS A 36 -4.52 -13.19 -3.43
CA LYS A 36 -5.13 -12.42 -2.31
C LYS A 36 -6.61 -12.73 -2.15
N ARG A 37 -7.34 -12.88 -3.26
CA ARG A 37 -8.76 -13.28 -3.24
C ARG A 37 -8.92 -14.70 -2.70
N GLN A 38 -8.06 -15.62 -3.11
CA GLN A 38 -8.04 -16.98 -2.60
C GLN A 38 -7.83 -16.99 -1.07
N ILE A 39 -6.82 -16.28 -0.57
CA ILE A 39 -6.56 -16.19 0.88
C ILE A 39 -7.74 -15.59 1.62
N ALA A 40 -8.39 -14.56 1.07
CA ALA A 40 -9.57 -13.94 1.67
C ALA A 40 -10.71 -14.96 1.82
N MET A 41 -10.96 -15.77 0.80
CA MET A 41 -11.95 -16.85 0.83
C MET A 41 -11.59 -17.94 1.84
N GLU A 42 -10.34 -18.43 1.83
CA GLU A 42 -9.86 -19.47 2.77
C GLU A 42 -9.93 -19.01 4.24
N MET A 43 -9.67 -17.73 4.50
CA MET A 43 -9.61 -17.16 5.85
C MET A 43 -10.96 -16.59 6.33
N GLY A 44 -12.00 -16.62 5.50
CA GLY A 44 -13.31 -16.06 5.80
C GLY A 44 -13.27 -14.55 6.06
N CYS A 45 -12.46 -13.79 5.30
CA CYS A 45 -12.31 -12.35 5.46
C CYS A 45 -12.43 -11.60 4.14
N THR A 46 -12.42 -10.27 4.20
CA THR A 46 -12.41 -9.43 3.00
C THR A 46 -11.02 -9.36 2.38
N VAL A 47 -10.97 -9.09 1.08
CA VAL A 47 -9.69 -8.86 0.37
C VAL A 47 -8.93 -7.68 0.99
N ASP A 48 -9.63 -6.66 1.50
CA ASP A 48 -9.00 -5.53 2.19
C ASP A 48 -8.29 -5.94 3.49
N THR A 49 -8.86 -6.90 4.21
CA THR A 49 -8.21 -7.49 5.39
C THR A 49 -6.88 -8.14 5.00
N VAL A 50 -6.85 -8.81 3.84
CA VAL A 50 -5.62 -9.37 3.28
C VAL A 50 -4.64 -8.26 2.90
N TYR A 51 -5.07 -7.22 2.19
CA TYR A 51 -4.19 -6.08 1.84
C TYR A 51 -3.57 -5.41 3.07
N ASN A 52 -4.32 -5.24 4.14
CA ASN A 52 -3.85 -4.66 5.39
C ASN A 52 -2.86 -5.58 6.11
N ALA A 53 -3.14 -6.89 6.16
CA ALA A 53 -2.24 -7.86 6.77
C ALA A 53 -0.88 -7.96 6.03
N LEU A 54 -0.89 -7.87 4.69
CA LEU A 54 0.33 -7.91 3.87
C LEU A 54 1.11 -6.58 3.85
N ASN A 55 0.55 -5.50 4.40
CA ASN A 55 1.24 -4.23 4.59
C ASN A 55 2.09 -4.27 5.87
N LEU A 56 3.41 -4.40 5.72
CA LEU A 56 4.35 -4.52 6.84
C LEU A 56 4.89 -3.17 7.33
N SER A 57 4.59 -2.07 6.63
CA SER A 57 5.00 -0.74 7.10
C SER A 57 4.18 -0.25 8.29
N ASN A 58 2.87 -0.54 8.28
CA ASN A 58 1.96 -0.29 9.40
C ASN A 58 1.25 -1.62 9.68
N PRO A 59 1.94 -2.57 10.32
CA PRO A 59 1.44 -3.93 10.43
C PRO A 59 0.20 -3.97 11.31
N THR A 60 -0.88 -4.55 10.78
CA THR A 60 -2.02 -4.96 11.62
C THR A 60 -1.61 -6.17 12.46
N THR A 61 -1.73 -6.08 13.78
CA THR A 61 -1.32 -7.15 14.70
C THR A 61 -2.49 -8.09 15.01
N GLY A 62 -2.18 -9.35 15.33
CA GLY A 62 -3.16 -10.35 15.74
C GLY A 62 -3.10 -11.64 14.92
N ALA A 63 -3.79 -12.67 15.44
CA ALA A 63 -3.69 -14.03 14.91
C ALA A 63 -4.16 -14.18 13.47
N GLN A 64 -5.22 -13.47 13.05
CA GLN A 64 -5.72 -13.56 11.67
C GLN A 64 -4.76 -12.91 10.65
N PRO A 65 -4.25 -11.68 10.84
CA PRO A 65 -3.16 -11.15 10.03
C PRO A 65 -1.94 -12.09 9.95
N ASP A 66 -1.55 -12.73 11.06
CA ASP A 66 -0.41 -13.66 11.07
C ASP A 66 -0.65 -14.91 10.22
N ARG A 67 -1.86 -15.48 10.28
CA ARG A 67 -2.26 -16.60 9.40
C ARG A 67 -2.26 -16.16 7.93
N ILE A 68 -2.76 -14.97 7.63
CA ILE A 68 -2.75 -14.41 6.27
C ILE A 68 -1.31 -14.27 5.75
N ARG A 69 -0.38 -13.74 6.55
CA ARG A 69 1.04 -13.61 6.15
C ARG A 69 1.67 -14.97 5.90
N ARG A 70 1.47 -15.94 6.81
CA ARG A 70 1.97 -17.32 6.62
C ARG A 70 1.45 -17.92 5.32
N ARG A 71 0.13 -17.83 5.09
CA ARG A 71 -0.49 -18.35 3.88
C ARG A 71 0.01 -17.67 2.61
N ALA A 72 0.22 -16.36 2.65
CA ALA A 72 0.81 -15.63 1.52
C ALA A 72 2.23 -16.11 1.21
N MET A 73 3.06 -16.39 2.23
CA MET A 73 4.40 -16.93 2.02
C MET A 73 4.37 -18.36 1.46
N GLU A 74 3.46 -19.22 1.93
CA GLU A 74 3.24 -20.58 1.39
C GLU A 74 2.88 -20.56 -0.10
N LEU A 75 2.09 -19.57 -0.53
CA LEU A 75 1.70 -19.37 -1.93
C LEU A 75 2.76 -18.64 -2.77
N GLY A 76 4.00 -18.53 -2.27
CA GLY A 76 5.13 -17.94 -2.99
C GLY A 76 5.22 -16.41 -2.89
N GLY A 77 4.53 -15.80 -1.93
CA GLY A 77 4.65 -14.38 -1.63
C GLY A 77 6.08 -14.00 -1.23
N LYS A 78 6.51 -12.80 -1.62
CA LYS A 78 7.87 -12.31 -1.36
C LYS A 78 7.83 -11.02 -0.57
N GLU A 79 8.65 -10.90 0.47
CA GLU A 79 8.88 -9.62 1.11
C GLU A 79 9.55 -8.67 0.12
N ASN A 80 8.95 -7.49 -0.07
CA ASN A 80 9.45 -6.47 -0.97
C ASN A 80 9.36 -5.08 -0.32
N ARG A 81 10.13 -4.14 -0.85
CA ARG A 81 10.10 -2.72 -0.48
C ARG A 81 9.66 -1.90 -1.68
N LYS A 82 8.46 -1.33 -1.61
CA LYS A 82 7.93 -0.43 -2.64
C LYS A 82 8.19 1.02 -2.26
N ILE A 83 8.71 1.79 -3.22
CA ILE A 83 8.89 3.23 -3.06
C ILE A 83 7.52 3.89 -2.99
N ARG A 84 7.33 4.77 -2.00
CA ARG A 84 6.18 5.66 -1.90
C ARG A 84 6.70 7.07 -1.70
N TRP A 85 6.15 8.02 -2.44
CA TRP A 85 6.40 9.44 -2.23
C TRP A 85 5.36 9.99 -1.26
N ILE A 86 5.82 10.66 -0.22
CA ILE A 86 4.95 11.38 0.72
C ILE A 86 5.28 12.86 0.67
N ASN A 87 4.27 13.72 0.78
CA ASN A 87 4.48 15.15 0.97
C ASN A 87 4.63 15.40 2.48
N TYR A 88 5.45 16.38 2.85
CA TYR A 88 5.47 16.94 4.22
C TYR A 88 4.22 17.76 4.53
#